data_AF-A0AA88YLM2-F1
#
_entry.id   AF-A0AA88YLM2-F1
#
_cell.length_a   1.000
_cell.length_b   1.000
_cell.length_c   1.000
_cell.angle_alpha   90.00
_cell.angle_beta   90.00
_cell.angle_gamma   90.00
#
_symmetry.space_group_name_H-M   'P 1'
#
loop_
_entity.id
_entity.type
_entity.pdbx_description
1 polymer ?
#
loop_
_entity_poly.entity_id
_entity_poly.type
_entity_poly.pdbx_seq_one_letter_code
_entity_poly.pdbx_strand_id
1 'polypeptide(L)'
;MSTGDSEAKPVVKETSESVDNTKSESDKPRRTRTLTPKAQENYEDEVSAFHNNLDKIWRKIEDIPDEVDKAKDIGTLRDLENQLQDLSEQYRVLSNRFSKYLDEVNTQDSQDEFGRFSFEYRRSKTIIRSMRPVIENARLDILEAISNAATDDSASVISTTKRKSDAGQIQQQPSQVVDDLDIIPDRLQETANYVRNQHSHFPTHDMGSPMIHPTQDLTKFLLKKDLLLSRFSRFNDRPENFAVWKDSFRSIITELEVTPFEEMDLLAKWLGPESSKYAVSIRAANSSFPHRGVARLWERLEERYGSPELVEASLKAKLESLPKLRPEDNKVLYDLSDIVAEIIGCKENPKYATLLSYFDSSSGIIPIINKLPRNL
;
A
#
# COMPACT_ATOMS: atom_id res chain seq x y z
N MET A 1 -75.59 21.10 42.11
CA MET A 1 -76.53 21.93 41.33
C MET A 1 -75.78 23.15 40.85
N SER A 2 -75.98 23.51 39.57
CA SER A 2 -75.48 24.65 38.80
C SER A 2 -73.98 24.70 38.53
N THR A 3 -73.47 24.36 37.34
CA THR A 3 -73.65 24.93 35.99
C THR A 3 -73.36 26.42 35.90
N GLY A 4 -72.25 26.74 35.25
CA GLY A 4 -71.91 28.05 34.70
C GLY A 4 -71.07 27.82 33.44
N ASP A 5 -71.73 28.01 32.31
CA ASP A 5 -71.28 27.83 30.93
C ASP A 5 -70.91 29.21 30.34
N SER A 6 -69.91 29.27 29.45
CA SER A 6 -69.78 30.23 28.33
C SER A 6 -68.37 30.19 27.71
N GLU A 7 -68.20 29.30 26.74
CA GLU A 7 -68.01 29.60 25.31
C GLU A 7 -67.13 30.80 24.87
N ALA A 8 -66.04 30.53 24.14
CA ALA A 8 -65.69 31.15 22.83
C ALA A 8 -64.50 30.44 22.14
N LYS A 9 -64.73 29.91 20.93
CA LYS A 9 -63.76 29.53 19.87
C LYS A 9 -63.35 30.77 19.04
N PRO A 10 -62.48 30.71 17.99
CA PRO A 10 -61.44 29.73 17.57
C PRO A 10 -60.09 30.44 17.22
N VAL A 11 -59.04 29.72 16.75
CA VAL A 11 -58.23 30.07 15.55
C VAL A 11 -57.14 29.01 15.25
N VAL A 12 -57.30 28.41 14.08
CA VAL A 12 -56.35 27.89 13.07
C VAL A 12 -54.85 27.69 13.39
N LYS A 13 -54.45 26.42 13.24
CA LYS A 13 -53.17 25.82 12.77
C LYS A 13 -51.97 26.73 12.55
N GLU A 14 -50.86 26.38 13.20
CA GLU A 14 -49.53 26.35 12.56
C GLU A 14 -48.74 25.12 13.04
N THR A 15 -48.16 24.45 12.06
CA THR A 15 -47.42 23.18 12.08
C THR A 15 -46.11 23.31 12.84
N SER A 16 -45.86 22.40 13.81
CA SER A 16 -44.50 22.08 14.25
C SER A 16 -44.38 20.56 14.39
N GLU A 17 -43.69 19.96 13.42
CA GLU A 17 -43.21 18.59 13.47
C GLU A 17 -42.21 18.47 14.62
N SER A 18 -42.59 17.73 15.66
CA SER A 18 -41.67 17.23 16.66
C SER A 18 -40.86 16.09 16.05
N VAL A 19 -39.57 16.32 15.84
CA VAL A 19 -38.61 15.29 15.44
C VAL A 19 -38.53 14.25 16.56
N ASP A 20 -39.09 13.08 16.28
CA ASP A 20 -39.00 11.88 17.12
C ASP A 20 -37.55 11.39 17.13
N ASN A 21 -36.93 11.47 18.30
CA ASN A 21 -35.56 11.05 18.54
C ASN A 21 -35.53 9.54 18.79
N THR A 22 -35.62 8.76 17.71
CA THR A 22 -35.40 7.30 17.75
C THR A 22 -33.91 7.02 17.91
N LYS A 23 -33.44 7.04 19.16
CA LYS A 23 -32.18 6.36 19.53
C LYS A 23 -32.35 4.87 19.28
N SER A 24 -31.61 4.35 18.32
CA SER A 24 -31.48 2.93 18.00
C SER A 24 -31.19 2.11 19.27
N GLU A 25 -32.09 1.17 19.57
CA GLU A 25 -32.07 0.26 20.72
C GLU A 25 -31.00 -0.85 20.59
N SER A 26 -29.84 -0.58 19.99
CA SER A 26 -28.81 -1.60 19.70
C SER A 26 -27.55 -1.51 20.57
N ASP A 27 -27.48 -0.58 21.53
CA ASP A 27 -26.22 -0.29 22.25
C ASP A 27 -26.36 -0.35 23.78
N LYS A 28 -27.09 -1.35 24.28
CA LYS A 28 -27.05 -1.73 25.70
C LYS A 28 -26.00 -2.85 25.87
N PRO A 29 -25.01 -2.71 26.77
CA PRO A 29 -23.99 -3.74 26.97
C PRO A 29 -24.63 -5.07 27.36
N ARG A 30 -24.37 -6.14 26.59
CA ARG A 30 -24.86 -7.49 26.89
C ARG A 30 -24.25 -7.94 28.22
N ARG A 31 -25.09 -8.26 29.20
CA ARG A 31 -24.67 -8.75 30.52
C ARG A 31 -23.81 -10.01 30.36
N THR A 32 -22.61 -9.98 30.93
CA THR A 32 -21.69 -11.12 30.95
C THR A 32 -22.32 -12.30 31.69
N ARG A 33 -22.19 -13.50 31.13
CA ARG A 33 -22.74 -14.75 31.67
C ARG A 33 -21.70 -15.42 32.58
N THR A 34 -22.18 -16.18 33.56
CA THR A 34 -21.35 -17.08 34.38
C THR A 34 -21.75 -18.52 34.08
N LEU A 35 -20.79 -19.35 33.69
CA LEU A 35 -21.05 -20.75 33.31
C LEU A 35 -21.14 -21.67 34.53
N THR A 36 -21.88 -22.77 34.39
CA THR A 36 -21.82 -23.89 35.34
C THR A 36 -20.52 -24.68 35.14
N PRO A 37 -20.03 -25.45 36.13
CA PRO A 37 -18.78 -26.20 35.99
C PRO A 37 -18.75 -27.13 34.76
N LYS A 38 -19.87 -27.81 34.45
CA LYS A 38 -19.95 -28.68 33.26
C LYS A 38 -19.97 -27.87 31.96
N ALA A 39 -20.58 -26.70 31.95
CA ALA A 39 -20.58 -25.82 30.78
C ALA A 39 -19.20 -25.16 30.58
N GLN A 40 -18.44 -24.92 31.65
CA GLN A 40 -17.06 -24.45 31.59
C GLN A 40 -16.14 -25.50 30.96
N GLU A 41 -16.22 -26.76 31.41
CA GLU A 41 -15.46 -27.88 30.84
C GLU A 41 -15.74 -28.02 29.33
N ASN A 42 -17.03 -28.01 28.94
CA ASN A 42 -17.41 -28.07 27.52
C ASN A 42 -16.88 -26.85 26.72
N TYR A 43 -16.80 -25.67 27.35
CA TYR A 43 -16.25 -24.48 26.71
C TYR A 43 -14.74 -24.63 26.45
N GLU A 44 -13.99 -25.11 27.44
CA GLU A 44 -12.56 -25.34 27.34
C GLU A 44 -12.23 -26.40 26.27
N ASP A 45 -13.03 -27.48 26.19
CA ASP A 45 -12.92 -28.52 25.16
C ASP A 45 -13.13 -27.96 23.75
N GLU A 46 -14.19 -27.16 23.55
CA GLU A 46 -14.50 -26.55 22.25
C GLU A 46 -13.43 -25.52 21.83
N VAL A 47 -12.98 -24.64 22.74
CA VAL A 47 -11.87 -23.70 22.49
C VAL A 47 -10.61 -24.46 22.07
N SER A 48 -10.28 -25.52 22.81
CA SER A 48 -9.13 -26.38 22.49
C SER A 48 -9.27 -27.03 21.12
N ALA A 49 -10.46 -27.49 20.75
CA ALA A 49 -10.73 -28.06 19.43
C ALA A 49 -10.57 -27.02 18.31
N PHE A 50 -11.02 -25.78 18.51
CA PHE A 50 -10.80 -24.68 17.57
C PHE A 50 -9.32 -24.39 17.38
N HIS A 51 -8.56 -24.22 18.47
CA HIS A 51 -7.12 -23.96 18.40
C HIS A 51 -6.37 -25.07 17.67
N ASN A 52 -6.61 -26.32 18.04
CA ASN A 52 -5.98 -27.47 17.38
C ASN A 52 -6.25 -27.52 15.86
N ASN A 53 -7.45 -27.13 15.42
CA ASN A 53 -7.80 -27.11 14.01
C ASN A 53 -7.19 -25.91 13.28
N LEU A 54 -7.16 -24.74 13.91
CA LEU A 54 -6.49 -23.55 13.39
C LEU A 54 -4.99 -23.79 13.22
N ASP A 55 -4.33 -24.37 14.22
CA ASP A 55 -2.91 -24.70 14.18
C ASP A 55 -2.58 -25.70 13.07
N LYS A 56 -3.44 -26.71 12.85
CA LYS A 56 -3.25 -27.66 11.73
C LYS A 56 -3.29 -26.98 10.37
N ILE A 57 -4.22 -26.05 10.17
CA ILE A 57 -4.30 -25.28 8.91
C ILE A 57 -3.08 -24.35 8.81
N TRP A 58 -2.73 -23.68 9.91
CA TRP A 58 -1.63 -22.73 9.97
C TRP A 58 -0.28 -23.37 9.64
N ARG A 59 0.03 -24.56 10.18
CA ARG A 59 1.27 -25.30 9.83
C ARG A 59 1.39 -25.54 8.33
N LYS A 60 0.30 -25.94 7.67
CA LYS A 60 0.30 -26.13 6.21
C LYS A 60 0.53 -24.82 5.44
N ILE A 61 0.13 -23.68 5.99
CA ILE A 61 0.39 -22.36 5.42
C ILE A 61 1.86 -21.98 5.65
N GLU A 62 2.41 -22.26 6.83
CA GLU A 62 3.82 -22.02 7.16
C GLU A 62 4.79 -22.82 6.28
N ASP A 63 4.39 -24.00 5.81
CA ASP A 63 5.21 -24.84 4.93
C ASP A 63 5.30 -24.30 3.48
N ILE A 64 4.39 -23.40 3.07
CA ILE A 64 4.30 -22.96 1.65
C ILE A 64 5.57 -22.24 1.18
N PRO A 65 6.13 -21.25 1.90
CA PRO A 65 7.38 -20.60 1.48
C PRO A 65 8.53 -21.58 1.22
N ASP A 66 8.69 -22.60 2.09
CA ASP A 66 9.73 -23.62 1.92
C ASP A 66 9.50 -24.49 0.67
N GLU A 67 8.24 -24.73 0.31
CA GLU A 67 7.89 -25.45 -0.93
C GLU A 67 8.04 -24.56 -2.17
N VAL A 68 7.81 -23.25 -2.05
CA VAL A 68 8.06 -22.27 -3.11
C VAL A 68 9.54 -22.19 -3.44
N ASP A 69 10.42 -22.18 -2.43
CA ASP A 69 11.88 -22.17 -2.62
C ASP A 69 12.39 -23.44 -3.33
N LYS A 70 11.67 -24.56 -3.22
CA LYS A 70 12.02 -25.83 -3.88
C LYS A 70 11.43 -25.97 -5.28
N ALA A 71 10.49 -25.11 -5.66
CA ALA A 71 9.79 -25.19 -6.92
C ALA A 71 10.75 -24.97 -8.11
N LYS A 72 10.60 -25.80 -9.16
CA LYS A 72 11.46 -25.75 -10.36
C LYS A 72 10.71 -25.34 -11.62
N ASP A 73 9.39 -25.32 -11.56
CA ASP A 73 8.54 -25.01 -12.69
C ASP A 73 7.32 -24.20 -12.27
N ILE A 74 6.76 -23.47 -13.23
CA ILE A 74 5.62 -22.58 -13.03
C ILE A 74 4.35 -23.35 -12.64
N GLY A 75 4.24 -24.63 -13.04
CA GLY A 75 3.12 -25.49 -12.69
C GLY A 75 3.04 -25.70 -11.18
N THR A 76 4.15 -26.09 -10.56
CA THR A 76 4.24 -26.28 -9.10
C THR A 76 3.93 -24.99 -8.33
N LEU A 77 4.44 -23.84 -8.79
CA LEU A 77 4.12 -22.54 -8.16
C LEU A 77 2.64 -22.18 -8.24
N ARG A 78 1.99 -22.45 -9.37
CA ARG A 78 0.55 -22.24 -9.53
C ARG A 78 -0.26 -23.15 -8.59
N ASP A 79 0.17 -24.40 -8.42
CA ASP A 79 -0.50 -25.35 -7.53
C ASP A 79 -0.33 -24.91 -6.06
N LEU A 80 0.85 -24.40 -5.68
CA LEU A 80 1.11 -23.80 -4.37
C LEU A 80 0.28 -22.51 -4.14
N GLU A 81 0.10 -21.67 -5.16
CA GLU A 81 -0.77 -20.49 -5.07
C GLU A 81 -2.23 -20.89 -4.80
N ASN A 82 -2.73 -21.89 -5.53
CA ASN A 82 -4.07 -22.43 -5.33
C ASN A 82 -4.21 -23.03 -3.91
N GLN A 83 -3.19 -23.74 -3.45
CA GLN A 83 -3.17 -24.31 -2.09
C GLN A 83 -3.16 -23.22 -1.02
N LEU A 84 -2.35 -22.15 -1.18
CA LEU A 84 -2.36 -20.99 -0.29
C LEU A 84 -3.74 -20.35 -0.22
N GLN A 85 -4.39 -20.20 -1.38
CA GLN A 85 -5.74 -19.63 -1.45
C GLN A 85 -6.75 -20.51 -0.71
N ASP A 86 -6.77 -21.82 -0.96
CA ASP A 86 -7.69 -22.76 -0.30
C ASP A 86 -7.46 -22.81 1.22
N LEU A 87 -6.21 -22.97 1.66
CA LEU A 87 -5.88 -22.98 3.09
C LEU A 87 -6.21 -21.64 3.78
N SER A 88 -5.99 -20.51 3.11
CA SER A 88 -6.34 -19.21 3.65
C SER A 88 -7.85 -19.06 3.86
N GLU A 89 -8.66 -19.61 2.95
CA GLU A 89 -10.11 -19.59 3.04
C GLU A 89 -10.61 -20.52 4.14
N GLN A 90 -10.05 -21.72 4.26
CA GLN A 90 -10.34 -22.63 5.37
C GLN A 90 -10.00 -21.99 6.73
N TYR A 91 -8.84 -21.36 6.84
CA TYR A 91 -8.42 -20.64 8.05
C TYR A 91 -9.38 -19.49 8.39
N ARG A 92 -9.78 -18.71 7.37
CA ARG A 92 -10.73 -17.59 7.50
C ARG A 92 -12.09 -18.06 8.01
N VAL A 93 -12.65 -19.11 7.40
CA VAL A 93 -13.96 -19.68 7.77
C VAL A 93 -13.93 -20.21 9.19
N LEU A 94 -12.90 -21.00 9.55
CA LEU A 94 -12.77 -21.53 10.90
C LEU A 94 -12.61 -20.42 11.96
N SER A 95 -11.80 -19.40 11.65
CA SER A 95 -11.58 -18.23 12.50
C SER A 95 -12.86 -17.42 12.74
N ASN A 96 -13.69 -17.24 11.71
CA ASN A 96 -14.98 -16.58 11.85
C ASN A 96 -15.94 -17.41 12.71
N ARG A 97 -15.94 -18.73 12.55
CA ARG A 97 -16.77 -19.63 13.37
C ARG A 97 -16.36 -19.58 14.83
N PHE A 98 -15.05 -19.58 15.11
CA PHE A 98 -14.52 -19.45 16.46
C PHE A 98 -14.84 -18.10 17.08
N SER A 99 -14.66 -17.01 16.31
CA SER A 99 -15.02 -15.65 16.75
C SER A 99 -16.49 -15.55 17.14
N LYS A 100 -17.38 -16.13 16.32
CA LYS A 100 -18.82 -16.19 16.60
C LYS A 100 -19.14 -17.01 17.84
N TYR A 101 -18.47 -18.16 18.01
CA TYR A 101 -18.63 -18.99 19.21
C TYR A 101 -18.28 -18.20 20.49
N LEU A 102 -17.12 -17.52 20.51
CA LEU A 102 -16.69 -16.73 21.67
C LEU A 102 -17.63 -15.55 21.98
N ASP A 103 -18.18 -14.90 20.95
CA ASP A 103 -19.18 -13.83 21.10
C ASP A 103 -20.51 -14.36 21.66
N GLU A 104 -20.95 -15.55 21.25
CA GLU A 104 -22.18 -16.17 21.72
C GLU A 104 -22.10 -16.66 23.17
N VAL A 105 -20.93 -17.16 23.59
CA VAL A 105 -20.68 -17.61 24.97
C VAL A 105 -20.78 -16.42 25.95
N ASN A 106 -20.24 -15.26 25.55
CA ASN A 106 -20.33 -13.97 26.27
C ASN A 106 -20.01 -14.06 27.79
N THR A 107 -18.90 -14.73 28.12
CA THR A 107 -18.31 -14.78 29.47
C THR A 107 -17.06 -13.90 29.51
N GLN A 108 -16.50 -13.63 30.69
CA GLN A 108 -15.22 -12.91 30.77
C GLN A 108 -14.11 -13.70 30.06
N ASP A 109 -14.03 -15.01 30.32
CA ASP A 109 -13.06 -15.89 29.67
C ASP A 109 -13.18 -15.87 28.14
N SER A 110 -14.42 -15.92 27.61
CA SER A 110 -14.64 -15.90 26.17
C SER A 110 -14.33 -14.54 25.53
N GLN A 111 -14.54 -13.44 26.25
CA GLN A 111 -14.15 -12.10 25.80
C GLN A 111 -12.63 -11.92 25.81
N ASP A 112 -11.95 -12.39 26.85
CA ASP A 112 -10.48 -12.36 26.93
C ASP A 112 -9.86 -13.20 25.81
N GLU A 113 -10.41 -14.40 25.57
CA GLU A 113 -9.97 -15.28 24.49
C GLU A 113 -10.26 -14.68 23.11
N PHE A 114 -11.42 -14.03 22.93
CA PHE A 114 -11.73 -13.31 21.70
C PHE A 114 -10.73 -12.18 21.43
N GLY A 115 -10.35 -11.44 22.47
CA GLY A 115 -9.31 -10.41 22.38
C GLY A 115 -7.99 -10.97 21.89
N ARG A 116 -7.50 -12.05 22.52
CA ARG A 116 -6.26 -12.75 22.14
C ARG A 116 -6.33 -13.30 20.72
N PHE A 117 -7.37 -14.07 20.41
CA PHE A 117 -7.56 -14.70 19.12
C PHE A 117 -7.69 -13.67 17.99
N SER A 118 -8.44 -12.58 18.19
CA SER A 118 -8.62 -11.55 17.17
C SER A 118 -7.32 -10.86 16.78
N PHE A 119 -6.39 -10.71 17.72
CA PHE A 119 -5.05 -10.19 17.47
C PHE A 119 -4.23 -11.17 16.64
N GLU A 120 -4.18 -12.45 17.04
CA GLU A 120 -3.45 -13.49 16.31
C GLU A 120 -4.01 -13.69 14.91
N TYR A 121 -5.34 -13.77 14.76
CA TYR A 121 -5.99 -13.87 13.45
C TYR A 121 -5.64 -12.68 12.53
N ARG A 122 -5.57 -11.46 13.09
CA ARG A 122 -5.14 -10.28 12.31
C ARG A 122 -3.70 -10.42 11.84
N ARG A 123 -2.80 -10.88 12.71
CA ARG A 123 -1.40 -11.13 12.39
C ARG A 123 -1.26 -12.21 11.31
N SER A 124 -1.96 -13.35 11.45
CA SER A 124 -1.97 -14.45 10.48
C SER A 124 -2.40 -13.99 9.10
N LYS A 125 -3.44 -13.14 9.00
CA LYS A 125 -3.87 -12.55 7.73
C LYS A 125 -2.80 -11.66 7.07
N THR A 126 -1.96 -10.99 7.85
CA THR A 126 -0.86 -10.18 7.31
C THR A 126 0.21 -11.08 6.70
N ILE A 127 0.56 -12.17 7.38
CA ILE A 127 1.54 -13.15 6.91
C ILE A 127 1.06 -13.87 5.63
N ILE A 128 -0.21 -14.31 5.59
CA ILE A 128 -0.78 -14.93 4.38
C ILE A 128 -0.71 -13.96 3.19
N ARG A 129 -0.98 -12.67 3.41
CA ARG A 129 -0.87 -11.66 2.34
C ARG A 129 0.57 -11.47 1.86
N SER A 130 1.56 -11.54 2.75
CA SER A 130 2.97 -11.42 2.37
C SER A 130 3.51 -12.64 1.63
N MET A 131 2.85 -13.79 1.66
CA MET A 131 3.28 -14.98 0.91
C MET A 131 2.99 -14.90 -0.60
N ARG A 132 1.95 -14.16 -1.01
CA ARG A 132 1.61 -13.97 -2.43
C ARG A 132 2.76 -13.37 -3.25
N PRO A 133 3.41 -12.26 -2.86
CA PRO A 133 4.54 -11.73 -3.62
C PRO A 133 5.75 -12.67 -3.63
N VAL A 134 5.91 -13.56 -2.64
CA VAL A 134 6.99 -14.57 -2.64
C VAL A 134 6.79 -15.56 -3.78
N ILE A 135 5.57 -16.07 -3.96
CA ILE A 135 5.22 -16.97 -5.07
C ILE A 135 5.43 -16.29 -6.42
N GLU A 136 5.00 -15.03 -6.56
CA GLU A 136 5.19 -14.27 -7.79
C GLU A 136 6.66 -13.98 -8.10
N ASN A 137 7.48 -13.66 -7.09
CA ASN A 137 8.92 -13.47 -7.29
C ASN A 137 9.61 -14.77 -7.73
N ALA A 138 9.32 -15.90 -7.07
CA ALA A 138 9.85 -17.21 -7.50
C ALA A 138 9.45 -17.55 -8.94
N ARG A 139 8.25 -17.15 -9.36
CA ARG A 139 7.79 -17.32 -10.74
C ARG A 139 8.61 -16.49 -11.74
N LEU A 140 8.97 -15.26 -11.37
CA LEU A 140 9.82 -14.40 -12.18
C LEU A 140 11.23 -14.96 -12.32
N ASP A 141 11.82 -15.48 -11.23
CA ASP A 141 13.16 -16.09 -11.24
C ASP A 141 13.24 -17.31 -12.19
N ILE A 142 12.20 -18.16 -12.19
CA ILE A 142 12.10 -19.29 -13.13
C ILE A 142 11.99 -18.80 -14.58
N LEU A 143 11.20 -17.77 -14.85
CA LEU A 143 11.05 -17.19 -16.19
C LEU A 143 12.36 -16.57 -16.70
N GLU A 144 13.10 -15.88 -15.82
CA GLU A 144 14.41 -15.33 -16.14
C GLU A 144 15.42 -16.46 -16.43
N ALA A 145 15.44 -17.52 -15.63
CA ALA A 145 16.29 -18.69 -15.86
C ALA A 145 16.00 -19.36 -17.22
N ILE A 146 14.71 -19.50 -17.59
CA ILE A 146 14.29 -20.02 -18.91
C ILE A 146 14.75 -19.09 -20.04
N SER A 147 14.60 -17.78 -19.88
CA SER A 147 15.02 -16.78 -20.87
C SER A 147 16.53 -16.82 -21.10
N ASN A 148 17.32 -16.87 -20.02
CA ASN A 148 18.78 -16.92 -20.09
C ASN A 148 19.29 -18.21 -20.74
N ALA A 149 18.66 -19.35 -20.45
CA ALA A 149 18.97 -20.62 -21.12
C ALA A 149 18.67 -20.58 -22.63
N ALA A 150 17.58 -19.93 -23.04
CA ALA A 150 17.23 -19.78 -24.45
C ALA A 150 18.20 -18.85 -25.23
N THR A 151 18.80 -17.86 -24.55
CA THR A 151 19.82 -16.99 -25.15
C THR A 151 21.20 -17.67 -25.26
N ASP A 152 21.56 -18.54 -24.33
CA ASP A 152 22.83 -19.29 -24.36
C ASP A 152 22.82 -20.40 -25.42
N ASP A 153 21.69 -21.07 -25.65
CA ASP A 153 21.55 -22.04 -26.74
C ASP A 153 21.69 -21.38 -28.13
N SER A 154 21.30 -20.11 -28.25
CA SER A 154 21.49 -19.31 -29.49
C SER A 154 22.95 -18.87 -29.69
N ALA A 155 23.75 -18.77 -28.63
CA ALA A 155 25.16 -18.41 -28.68
C ALA A 155 26.08 -19.63 -28.96
N SER A 156 25.65 -20.85 -28.62
CA SER A 156 26.46 -22.06 -28.80
C SER A 156 26.55 -22.56 -30.26
N VAL A 157 25.67 -22.10 -31.16
CA VAL A 157 25.65 -22.54 -32.58
C VAL A 157 26.50 -21.63 -33.50
N ILE A 158 26.97 -20.47 -33.05
CA ILE A 158 27.80 -19.56 -33.87
C ILE A 158 29.29 -19.76 -33.56
N SER A 159 29.78 -20.98 -33.70
CA SER A 159 31.20 -21.21 -33.96
C SER A 159 31.40 -22.58 -34.60
N THR A 160 31.37 -22.63 -35.94
CA THR A 160 32.29 -23.41 -36.80
C THR A 160 31.81 -23.38 -38.28
N THR A 161 32.74 -23.00 -39.17
CA THR A 161 32.74 -23.20 -40.64
C THR A 161 32.23 -22.09 -41.56
N LYS A 162 33.14 -21.16 -41.80
CA LYS A 162 33.46 -20.47 -43.06
C LYS A 162 33.21 -21.31 -44.33
N ARG A 163 32.36 -20.85 -45.25
CA ARG A 163 32.56 -20.97 -46.72
C ARG A 163 31.80 -19.88 -47.50
N LYS A 164 32.55 -19.22 -48.38
CA LYS A 164 32.14 -18.18 -49.35
C LYS A 164 31.26 -18.76 -50.46
N SER A 165 30.29 -17.98 -50.95
CA SER A 165 30.27 -17.49 -52.36
C SER A 165 28.99 -16.71 -52.69
N ASP A 166 29.23 -15.46 -53.14
CA ASP A 166 28.51 -14.56 -54.06
C ASP A 166 27.05 -14.74 -54.53
N ALA A 167 26.45 -13.54 -54.65
CA ALA A 167 25.54 -13.04 -55.68
C ALA A 167 24.04 -13.42 -55.66
N GLY A 168 23.19 -12.38 -55.70
CA GLY A 168 21.82 -12.49 -56.24
C GLY A 168 20.77 -11.67 -55.50
N GLN A 169 20.22 -10.69 -56.20
CA GLN A 169 19.14 -9.77 -55.82
C GLN A 169 17.74 -10.41 -55.66
N ILE A 170 16.96 -9.84 -54.72
CA ILE A 170 15.58 -9.31 -54.87
C ILE A 170 14.34 -10.25 -54.99
N GLN A 171 13.33 -9.85 -54.20
CA GLN A 171 11.85 -9.97 -54.30
C GLN A 171 11.08 -11.21 -53.82
N GLN A 172 9.87 -10.88 -53.39
CA GLN A 172 8.86 -11.54 -52.57
C GLN A 172 7.92 -12.50 -53.33
N GLN A 173 7.44 -13.52 -52.59
CA GLN A 173 6.08 -14.13 -52.58
C GLN A 173 5.58 -14.92 -53.81
N PRO A 174 4.48 -15.71 -53.71
CA PRO A 174 4.27 -16.97 -52.96
C PRO A 174 3.66 -18.08 -53.87
N SER A 175 3.45 -19.33 -53.41
CA SER A 175 2.42 -20.31 -53.88
C SER A 175 2.67 -21.68 -53.25
N GLN A 176 1.74 -22.22 -52.44
CA GLN A 176 0.63 -23.12 -52.84
C GLN A 176 1.12 -24.48 -53.38
N VAL A 177 0.85 -25.54 -52.61
CA VAL A 177 0.66 -26.90 -53.13
C VAL A 177 -0.62 -27.45 -52.51
N VAL A 178 -1.58 -27.74 -53.39
CA VAL A 178 -2.76 -28.57 -53.18
C VAL A 178 -2.51 -29.98 -53.76
N ASP A 179 -3.44 -30.88 -53.45
CA ASP A 179 -3.70 -32.24 -53.94
C ASP A 179 -3.24 -33.36 -52.98
N ASP A 180 -4.20 -34.10 -52.41
CA ASP A 180 -5.00 -35.07 -53.17
C ASP A 180 -6.30 -35.49 -52.45
N LEU A 181 -7.28 -35.91 -53.27
CA LEU A 181 -8.67 -36.26 -52.95
C LEU A 181 -8.86 -37.69 -52.37
N ASP A 182 -9.94 -37.94 -51.59
CA ASP A 182 -11.16 -38.62 -52.09
C ASP A 182 -12.16 -39.12 -51.00
N ILE A 183 -13.44 -38.74 -51.23
CA ILE A 183 -14.71 -39.50 -51.12
C ILE A 183 -15.43 -39.72 -49.76
N ILE A 184 -16.69 -39.21 -49.71
CA ILE A 184 -17.81 -39.43 -48.75
C ILE A 184 -18.83 -40.44 -49.37
N PRO A 185 -19.74 -41.14 -48.63
CA PRO A 185 -21.08 -40.59 -48.26
C PRO A 185 -21.61 -41.09 -46.87
N ASP A 186 -22.16 -40.22 -46.01
CA ASP A 186 -23.57 -39.78 -45.87
C ASP A 186 -24.49 -40.71 -45.05
N ARG A 187 -24.99 -40.21 -43.91
CA ARG A 187 -26.26 -40.65 -43.32
C ARG A 187 -26.88 -39.58 -42.41
N LEU A 188 -27.72 -38.76 -43.04
CA LEU A 188 -29.00 -38.22 -42.57
C LEU A 188 -29.00 -37.20 -41.41
N GLN A 189 -29.05 -35.93 -41.84
CA GLN A 189 -29.82 -34.86 -41.21
C GLN A 189 -31.30 -35.29 -41.03
N GLU A 190 -31.81 -35.21 -39.81
CA GLU A 190 -33.22 -34.90 -39.46
C GLU A 190 -33.33 -35.11 -37.93
N THR A 191 -33.25 -34.05 -37.13
CA THR A 191 -34.46 -33.49 -36.53
C THR A 191 -34.11 -32.12 -35.92
N ALA A 192 -34.16 -31.08 -36.74
CA ALA A 192 -34.41 -29.74 -36.27
C ALA A 192 -35.88 -29.39 -36.55
N ASN A 193 -36.52 -28.76 -35.58
CA ASN A 193 -37.72 -27.91 -35.70
C ASN A 193 -39.09 -28.58 -35.47
N TYR A 194 -39.55 -28.50 -34.23
CA TYR A 194 -40.92 -28.06 -33.97
C TYR A 194 -40.89 -26.93 -32.93
N VAL A 195 -41.08 -25.70 -33.42
CA VAL A 195 -41.61 -24.50 -32.69
C VAL A 195 -40.63 -23.86 -31.69
N ARG A 196 -39.82 -22.84 -31.98
CA ARG A 196 -39.98 -21.60 -32.78
C ARG A 196 -41.18 -20.72 -32.37
N ASN A 197 -40.82 -19.49 -31.98
CA ASN A 197 -41.57 -18.21 -31.90
C ASN A 197 -42.07 -17.82 -30.48
N GLN A 198 -41.83 -16.63 -29.90
CA GLN A 198 -41.35 -15.28 -30.31
C GLN A 198 -40.72 -14.63 -29.05
N HIS A 199 -39.67 -13.79 -29.04
CA HIS A 199 -39.61 -12.34 -29.36
C HIS A 199 -38.11 -11.93 -29.26
N SER A 200 -37.43 -11.40 -30.28
CA SER A 200 -37.41 -10.03 -30.86
C SER A 200 -36.26 -9.13 -30.34
N HIS A 201 -35.27 -8.92 -31.24
CA HIS A 201 -34.44 -7.73 -31.50
C HIS A 201 -33.72 -6.97 -30.37
N PHE A 202 -32.37 -6.93 -30.42
CA PHE A 202 -31.54 -5.71 -30.34
C PHE A 202 -30.23 -5.89 -31.14
N PRO A 203 -29.67 -4.82 -31.74
CA PRO A 203 -28.69 -4.91 -32.83
C PRO A 203 -27.27 -5.18 -32.35
N THR A 204 -26.52 -5.89 -33.19
CA THR A 204 -25.06 -6.06 -33.12
C THR A 204 -24.36 -4.71 -33.33
N HIS A 205 -23.60 -4.28 -32.33
CA HIS A 205 -22.57 -3.26 -32.49
C HIS A 205 -21.23 -3.83 -32.00
N ASP A 206 -20.33 -3.98 -32.97
CA ASP A 206 -18.88 -3.82 -32.90
C ASP A 206 -18.06 -4.60 -31.86
N MET A 207 -17.32 -5.58 -32.37
CA MET A 207 -16.22 -6.29 -31.70
C MET A 207 -15.00 -5.37 -31.64
N GLY A 208 -14.82 -4.69 -30.51
CA GLY A 208 -13.65 -3.84 -30.28
C GLY A 208 -13.41 -3.57 -28.80
N SER A 209 -13.18 -4.62 -27.99
CA SER A 209 -12.50 -4.44 -26.70
C SER A 209 -11.05 -4.88 -26.81
N PRO A 210 -10.07 -4.02 -26.48
CA PRO A 210 -8.68 -4.39 -26.55
C PRO A 210 -8.40 -5.47 -25.52
N MET A 211 -7.83 -6.56 -25.98
CA MET A 211 -7.19 -7.55 -25.14
C MET A 211 -6.09 -6.83 -24.35
N ILE A 212 -6.38 -6.41 -23.12
CA ILE A 212 -5.39 -5.83 -22.22
C ILE A 212 -4.37 -6.93 -21.95
N HIS A 213 -3.17 -6.78 -22.49
CA HIS A 213 -2.07 -7.70 -22.26
C HIS A 213 -1.67 -7.61 -20.77
N PRO A 214 -1.81 -8.66 -19.96
CA PRO A 214 -1.43 -8.64 -18.53
C PRO A 214 0.03 -8.22 -18.30
N THR A 215 0.88 -8.46 -19.30
CA THR A 215 2.28 -8.04 -19.34
C THR A 215 2.48 -6.53 -19.44
N GLN A 216 1.56 -5.80 -20.09
CA GLN A 216 1.62 -4.34 -20.19
C GLN A 216 1.27 -3.67 -18.86
N ASP A 217 0.31 -4.22 -18.11
CA ASP A 217 -0.06 -3.69 -16.80
C ASP A 217 0.97 -4.02 -15.72
N LEU A 218 1.58 -5.21 -15.78
CA LEU A 218 2.76 -5.54 -14.97
C LEU A 218 3.95 -4.62 -15.29
N THR A 219 4.24 -4.38 -16.58
CA THR A 219 5.33 -3.49 -16.99
C THR A 219 5.08 -2.07 -16.50
N LYS A 220 3.86 -1.54 -16.64
CA LYS A 220 3.49 -0.23 -16.10
C LYS A 220 3.62 -0.19 -14.58
N PHE A 221 3.21 -1.26 -13.89
CA PHE A 221 3.33 -1.36 -12.44
C PHE A 221 4.79 -1.37 -11.99
N LEU A 222 5.65 -2.18 -12.61
CA LEU A 222 7.08 -2.23 -12.33
C LEU A 222 7.76 -0.90 -12.62
N LEU A 223 7.48 -0.28 -13.77
CA LEU A 223 7.99 1.05 -14.10
C LEU A 223 7.50 2.10 -13.11
N LYS A 224 6.24 2.02 -12.66
CA LYS A 224 5.71 2.91 -11.63
C LYS A 224 6.44 2.69 -10.30
N LYS A 225 6.67 1.44 -9.88
CA LYS A 225 7.40 1.14 -8.64
C LYS A 225 8.85 1.59 -8.73
N ASP A 226 9.53 1.34 -9.85
CA ASP A 226 10.92 1.77 -10.07
C ASP A 226 11.04 3.30 -10.08
N LEU A 227 10.10 3.98 -10.76
CA LEU A 227 10.02 5.44 -10.72
C LEU A 227 9.78 5.96 -9.30
N LEU A 228 8.93 5.32 -8.50
CA LEU A 228 8.70 5.72 -7.11
C LEU A 228 9.93 5.49 -6.23
N LEU A 229 10.64 4.38 -6.41
CA LEU A 229 11.91 4.11 -5.73
C LEU A 229 12.98 5.15 -6.12
N SER A 230 12.98 5.61 -7.37
CA SER A 230 13.90 6.64 -7.86
C SER A 230 13.66 8.03 -7.24
N ARG A 231 12.45 8.29 -6.71
CA ARG A 231 12.12 9.56 -6.05
C ARG A 231 12.69 9.69 -4.65
N PHE A 232 13.19 8.61 -4.05
CA PHE A 232 13.82 8.71 -2.75
C PHE A 232 15.06 9.59 -2.83
N SER A 233 15.12 10.58 -1.95
CA SER A 233 16.27 11.45 -1.77
C SER A 233 16.83 11.29 -0.36
N ARG A 234 18.14 11.40 -0.24
CA ARG A 234 18.81 11.33 1.06
C ARG A 234 18.55 12.62 1.84
N PHE A 235 18.12 12.49 3.09
CA PHE A 235 18.04 13.61 4.01
C PHE A 235 19.44 14.15 4.31
N ASN A 236 19.57 15.46 4.39
CA ASN A 236 20.84 16.13 4.60
C ASN A 236 21.09 16.56 6.06
N ASP A 237 20.27 16.12 7.00
CA ASP A 237 20.33 16.51 8.42
C ASP A 237 20.19 18.01 8.66
N ARG A 238 19.52 18.74 7.74
CA ARG A 238 19.26 20.16 7.89
C ARG A 238 17.80 20.43 8.25
N PRO A 239 17.53 21.11 9.39
CA PRO A 239 16.17 21.41 9.84
C PRO A 239 15.31 22.13 8.79
N GLU A 240 15.89 23.09 8.05
CA GLU A 240 15.17 23.87 7.03
C GLU A 240 14.59 23.00 5.90
N ASN A 241 15.25 21.87 5.60
CA ASN A 241 14.82 20.95 4.54
C ASN A 241 13.96 19.80 5.06
N PHE A 242 13.80 19.66 6.37
CA PHE A 242 13.20 18.48 6.97
C PHE A 242 11.73 18.30 6.58
N ALA A 243 10.94 19.36 6.60
CA ALA A 243 9.52 19.28 6.27
C ALA A 243 9.30 18.78 4.83
N VAL A 244 10.00 19.38 3.86
CA VAL A 244 9.92 18.99 2.44
C VAL A 244 10.38 17.55 2.23
N TRP A 245 11.50 17.17 2.83
CA TRP A 245 12.00 15.81 2.74
C TRP A 245 11.01 14.80 3.35
N LYS A 246 10.47 15.09 4.54
CA LYS A 246 9.49 14.26 5.23
C LYS A 246 8.23 14.05 4.40
N ASP A 247 7.68 15.11 3.80
CA ASP A 247 6.47 15.03 2.99
C ASP A 247 6.71 14.21 1.71
N SER A 248 7.85 14.43 1.06
CA SER A 248 8.27 13.63 -0.11
C SER A 248 8.43 12.15 0.26
N PHE A 249 9.14 11.86 1.36
CA PHE A 249 9.34 10.50 1.84
C PHE A 249 8.00 9.82 2.16
N ARG A 250 7.12 10.47 2.93
CA ARG A 250 5.79 9.94 3.29
C ARG A 250 4.89 9.71 2.08
N SER A 251 4.95 10.60 1.09
CA SER A 251 4.24 10.42 -0.17
C SER A 251 4.67 9.14 -0.88
N ILE A 252 5.99 8.89 -0.96
CA ILE A 252 6.53 7.67 -1.59
C ILE A 252 6.14 6.41 -0.80
N ILE A 253 6.29 6.44 0.54
CA ILE A 253 5.93 5.31 1.42
C ILE A 253 4.46 4.93 1.28
N THR A 254 3.57 5.93 1.23
CA THR A 254 2.13 5.73 1.07
C THR A 254 1.81 5.15 -0.31
N GLU A 255 2.43 5.66 -1.38
CA GLU A 255 2.16 5.22 -2.74
C GLU A 255 2.74 3.83 -3.07
N LEU A 256 3.84 3.45 -2.41
CA LEU A 256 4.44 2.12 -2.53
C LEU A 256 3.77 1.05 -1.65
N GLU A 257 2.86 1.46 -0.75
CA GLU A 257 2.19 0.61 0.25
C GLU A 257 3.19 -0.14 1.15
N VAL A 258 4.23 0.57 1.58
CA VAL A 258 5.35 0.00 2.35
C VAL A 258 4.88 -0.43 3.73
N THR A 259 5.32 -1.61 4.16
CA THR A 259 5.05 -2.11 5.51
C THR A 259 5.85 -1.34 6.57
N PRO A 260 5.41 -1.30 7.84
CA PRO A 260 6.14 -0.59 8.89
C PRO A 260 7.57 -1.10 9.09
N PHE A 261 7.84 -2.37 8.80
CA PHE A 261 9.18 -2.92 8.90
C PHE A 261 10.09 -2.36 7.81
N GLU A 262 9.63 -2.41 6.55
CA GLU A 262 10.33 -1.81 5.41
C GLU A 262 10.48 -0.29 5.55
N GLU A 263 9.49 0.41 6.14
CA GLU A 263 9.59 1.85 6.40
C GLU A 263 10.75 2.17 7.35
N MET A 264 10.98 1.36 8.40
CA MET A 264 12.15 1.55 9.27
C MET A 264 13.47 1.37 8.52
N ASP A 265 13.54 0.40 7.60
CA ASP A 265 14.74 0.16 6.80
C ASP A 265 14.98 1.26 5.78
N LEU A 266 13.92 1.75 5.12
CA LEU A 266 13.99 2.87 4.20
C LEU A 266 14.36 4.17 4.93
N LEU A 267 13.81 4.40 6.13
CA LEU A 267 14.25 5.52 6.98
C LEU A 267 15.73 5.39 7.29
N ALA A 268 16.20 4.25 7.77
CA ALA A 268 17.63 4.05 8.06
C ALA A 268 18.54 4.26 6.82
N LYS A 269 18.07 3.88 5.63
CA LYS A 269 18.81 3.99 4.36
C LYS A 269 18.89 5.42 3.81
N TRP A 270 17.79 6.18 3.92
CA TRP A 270 17.62 7.48 3.28
C TRP A 270 17.75 8.67 4.23
N LEU A 271 17.98 8.41 5.53
CA LEU A 271 18.39 9.43 6.48
C LEU A 271 19.85 9.87 6.24
N GLY A 272 20.20 11.01 6.83
CA GLY A 272 21.53 11.60 6.77
C GLY A 272 22.53 10.93 7.72
N PRO A 273 23.81 11.33 7.69
CA PRO A 273 24.88 10.73 8.50
C PRO A 273 24.63 10.78 10.01
N GLU A 274 24.02 11.84 10.54
CA GLU A 274 23.70 11.96 11.96
C GLU A 274 22.37 11.30 12.29
N SER A 275 21.37 11.48 11.43
CA SER A 275 20.04 10.92 11.68
C SER A 275 19.98 9.40 11.59
N SER A 276 20.77 8.80 10.70
CA SER A 276 20.87 7.35 10.55
C SER A 276 21.43 6.65 11.80
N LYS A 277 22.30 7.30 12.59
CA LYS A 277 22.92 6.70 13.79
C LYS A 277 21.87 6.27 14.81
N TYR A 278 21.01 7.20 15.20
CA TYR A 278 19.92 6.86 16.13
C TYR A 278 18.83 6.08 15.43
N ALA A 279 18.68 6.18 14.10
CA ALA A 279 17.70 5.37 13.38
C ALA A 279 18.01 3.87 13.45
N VAL A 280 19.28 3.50 13.23
CA VAL A 280 19.75 2.12 13.38
C VAL A 280 19.57 1.61 14.81
N SER A 281 19.89 2.45 15.80
CA SER A 281 19.70 2.11 17.22
C SER A 281 18.23 1.88 17.58
N ILE A 282 17.32 2.77 17.14
CA ILE A 282 15.88 2.63 17.37
C ILE A 282 15.34 1.41 16.62
N ARG A 283 15.77 1.15 15.38
CA ARG A 283 15.39 -0.04 14.63
C ARG A 283 15.78 -1.32 15.37
N ALA A 284 17.03 -1.42 15.82
CA ALA A 284 17.53 -2.59 16.56
C ALA A 284 16.73 -2.84 17.85
N ALA A 285 16.34 -1.77 18.56
CA ALA A 285 15.55 -1.86 19.79
C ALA A 285 14.06 -2.18 19.57
N ASN A 286 13.57 -2.15 18.32
CA ASN A 286 12.15 -2.36 17.98
C ASN A 286 11.96 -3.41 16.89
N SER A 287 12.90 -4.37 16.74
CA SER A 287 12.86 -5.41 15.72
C SER A 287 11.57 -6.24 15.73
N SER A 288 11.02 -6.52 16.92
CA SER A 288 9.75 -7.25 17.09
C SER A 288 8.50 -6.36 17.03
N PHE A 289 8.65 -5.03 17.03
CA PHE A 289 7.54 -4.06 17.10
C PHE A 289 7.74 -2.91 16.09
N PRO A 290 7.65 -3.19 14.78
CA PRO A 290 8.04 -2.24 13.74
C PRO A 290 7.21 -0.95 13.75
N HIS A 291 5.89 -1.03 14.02
CA HIS A 291 5.03 0.15 14.17
C HIS A 291 5.52 1.11 15.27
N ARG A 292 6.00 0.57 16.40
CA ARG A 292 6.55 1.37 17.50
C ARG A 292 7.89 1.96 17.12
N GLY A 293 8.70 1.22 16.36
CA GLY A 293 9.98 1.71 15.83
C GLY A 293 9.79 2.89 14.88
N VAL A 294 8.89 2.77 13.90
CA VAL A 294 8.51 3.88 12.99
C VAL A 294 8.04 5.10 13.77
N ALA A 295 7.11 4.93 14.72
CA ALA A 295 6.61 6.04 15.52
C ALA A 295 7.74 6.78 16.27
N ARG A 296 8.65 6.03 16.90
CA ARG A 296 9.81 6.58 17.63
C ARG A 296 10.82 7.26 16.71
N LEU A 297 11.03 6.74 15.50
CA LEU A 297 11.90 7.37 14.50
C LEU A 297 11.34 8.73 14.12
N TRP A 298 10.05 8.79 13.77
CA TRP A 298 9.41 10.04 13.40
C TRP A 298 9.36 11.04 14.54
N GLU A 299 9.07 10.62 15.76
CA GLU A 299 9.11 11.47 16.96
C GLU A 299 10.50 12.08 17.15
N ARG A 300 11.56 11.25 17.07
CA ARG A 300 12.94 11.71 17.22
C ARG A 300 13.39 12.65 16.11
N LEU A 301 12.95 12.40 14.88
CA LEU A 301 13.21 13.28 13.73
C LEU A 301 12.50 14.62 13.90
N GLU A 302 11.24 14.61 14.35
CA GLU A 302 10.47 15.83 14.61
C GLU A 302 11.12 16.66 15.71
N GLU A 303 11.58 16.02 16.79
CA GLU A 303 12.29 16.63 17.90
C GLU A 303 13.59 17.31 17.46
N ARG A 304 14.34 16.70 16.54
CA ARG A 304 15.69 17.15 16.15
C ARG A 304 15.76 18.03 14.92
N TYR A 305 14.73 18.03 14.09
CA TYR A 305 14.75 18.76 12.81
C TYR A 305 13.44 19.48 12.51
N GLY A 306 12.34 19.13 13.18
CA GLY A 306 11.02 19.69 12.92
C GLY A 306 10.62 20.84 13.84
N SER A 307 11.28 21.05 14.98
CA SER A 307 10.88 22.13 15.90
C SER A 307 11.09 23.52 15.25
N PRO A 308 10.15 24.47 15.37
CA PRO A 308 10.30 25.82 14.81
C PRO A 308 11.62 26.50 15.20
N GLU A 309 12.09 26.29 16.42
CA GLU A 309 13.31 26.89 16.97
C GLU A 309 14.56 26.42 16.23
N LEU A 310 14.65 25.12 15.93
CA LEU A 310 15.77 24.55 15.17
C LEU A 310 15.74 24.99 13.70
N VAL A 311 14.55 25.08 13.11
CA VAL A 311 14.38 25.60 11.74
C VAL A 311 14.80 27.07 11.67
N GLU A 312 14.34 27.90 12.60
CA GLU A 312 14.73 29.31 12.69
C GLU A 312 16.24 29.47 12.91
N ALA A 313 16.82 28.72 13.85
CA ALA A 313 18.25 28.76 14.12
C ALA A 313 19.07 28.35 12.89
N SER A 314 18.63 27.33 12.15
CA SER A 314 19.31 26.90 10.92
C SER A 314 19.23 27.96 9.82
N LEU A 315 18.06 28.57 9.61
CA LEU A 315 17.89 29.66 8.65
C LEU A 315 18.73 30.90 9.01
N LYS A 316 18.79 31.25 10.31
CA LYS A 316 19.66 32.32 10.81
C LYS A 316 21.14 32.01 10.56
N ALA A 317 21.59 30.82 10.89
CA ALA A 317 22.97 30.40 10.63
C ALA A 317 23.32 30.44 9.13
N LYS A 318 22.38 30.01 8.28
CA LYS A 318 22.53 30.07 6.82
C LYS A 318 22.67 31.52 6.33
N LEU A 319 21.83 32.43 6.82
CA LEU A 319 21.90 33.86 6.50
C LEU A 319 23.20 34.51 7.03
N GLU A 320 23.65 34.14 8.22
CA GLU A 320 24.88 34.64 8.82
C GLU A 320 26.13 34.20 8.04
N SER A 321 26.12 32.96 7.53
CA SER A 321 27.22 32.36 6.76
C SER A 321 27.52 33.08 5.44
N LEU A 322 26.57 33.87 4.92
CA LEU A 322 26.79 34.67 3.71
C LEU A 322 27.84 35.77 3.96
N PRO A 323 28.83 35.93 3.08
CA PRO A 323 29.75 37.05 3.16
C PRO A 323 29.01 38.38 2.91
N LYS A 324 29.61 39.50 3.32
CA LYS A 324 29.10 40.83 2.93
C LYS A 324 29.24 41.00 1.42
N LEU A 325 28.15 41.41 0.77
CA LEU A 325 28.11 41.54 -0.68
C LEU A 325 28.96 42.74 -1.13
N ARG A 326 29.82 42.51 -2.13
CA ARG A 326 30.39 43.60 -2.93
C ARG A 326 29.52 43.81 -4.18
N PRO A 327 29.58 44.97 -4.83
CA PRO A 327 28.76 45.30 -6.00
C PRO A 327 28.91 44.32 -7.18
N GLU A 328 30.03 43.59 -7.22
CA GLU A 328 30.38 42.64 -8.28
C GLU A 328 29.93 41.20 -7.98
N ASP A 329 29.49 40.90 -6.75
CA ASP A 329 29.18 39.55 -6.27
C ASP A 329 27.73 39.13 -6.63
N ASN A 330 27.37 39.19 -7.92
CA ASN A 330 26.02 38.90 -8.43
C ASN A 330 25.52 37.50 -8.03
N LYS A 331 26.42 36.50 -7.98
CA LYS A 331 26.10 35.14 -7.50
C LYS A 331 25.59 35.14 -6.05
N VAL A 332 26.24 35.90 -5.16
CA VAL A 332 25.90 35.92 -3.73
C VAL A 332 24.58 36.67 -3.49
N LEU A 333 24.21 37.60 -4.38
CA LEU A 333 22.88 38.22 -4.38
C LEU A 333 21.78 37.19 -4.68
N TYR A 334 22.00 36.29 -5.65
CA TYR A 334 21.07 35.19 -5.90
C TYR A 334 21.00 34.22 -4.71
N ASP A 335 22.14 33.85 -4.13
CA ASP A 335 22.16 33.00 -2.93
C ASP A 335 21.37 33.62 -1.76
N LEU A 336 21.47 34.95 -1.57
CA LEU A 336 20.68 35.69 -0.59
C LEU A 336 19.18 35.66 -0.92
N SER A 337 18.83 35.88 -2.20
CA SER A 337 17.44 35.81 -2.67
C SER A 337 16.82 34.43 -2.42
N ASP A 338 17.56 33.36 -2.69
CA ASP A 338 17.11 31.98 -2.48
C ASP A 338 16.87 31.68 -1.00
N ILE A 339 17.75 32.16 -0.11
CA ILE A 339 17.56 32.01 1.35
C ILE A 339 16.34 32.81 1.83
N VAL A 340 16.12 34.02 1.32
CA VAL A 340 14.93 34.80 1.68
C VAL A 340 13.65 34.12 1.19
N ALA A 341 13.66 33.57 -0.03
CA ALA A 341 12.54 32.79 -0.56
C ALA A 341 12.24 31.55 0.31
N GLU A 342 13.27 30.87 0.80
CA GLU A 342 13.13 29.73 1.72
C GLU A 342 12.52 30.14 3.07
N ILE A 343 12.94 31.28 3.63
CA ILE A 343 12.32 31.84 4.86
C ILE A 343 10.84 32.13 4.62
N ILE A 344 10.50 32.78 3.50
CA ILE A 344 9.11 33.08 3.14
C ILE A 344 8.30 31.79 3.00
N GLY A 345 8.81 30.79 2.28
CA GLY A 345 8.15 29.50 2.13
C GLY A 345 7.94 28.78 3.47
N CYS A 346 8.91 28.83 4.37
CA CYS A 346 8.76 28.27 5.72
C CYS A 346 7.64 29.00 6.51
N LYS A 347 7.51 30.32 6.35
CA LYS A 347 6.46 31.11 7.03
C LYS A 347 5.04 30.78 6.57
N GLU A 348 4.86 30.28 5.35
CA GLU A 348 3.54 29.85 4.86
C GLU A 348 3.03 28.61 5.61
N ASN A 349 3.94 27.82 6.21
CA ASN A 349 3.55 26.72 7.08
C ASN A 349 3.08 27.26 8.45
N PRO A 350 1.83 27.00 8.87
CA PRO A 350 1.30 27.50 10.15
C PRO A 350 2.14 27.12 11.37
N LYS A 351 2.87 26.00 11.29
CA LYS A 351 3.76 25.52 12.35
C LYS A 351 4.92 26.49 12.62
N TYR A 352 5.44 27.14 11.58
CA TYR A 352 6.61 28.01 11.65
C TYR A 352 6.24 29.50 11.64
N ALA A 353 5.07 29.84 11.08
CA ALA A 353 4.59 31.20 10.88
C ALA A 353 4.78 32.13 12.09
N THR A 354 4.39 31.68 13.29
CA THR A 354 4.47 32.51 14.51
C THR A 354 5.91 32.87 14.86
N LEU A 355 6.82 31.90 14.91
CA LEU A 355 8.21 32.16 15.29
C LEU A 355 8.96 32.93 14.20
N LEU A 356 8.76 32.55 12.93
CA LEU A 356 9.44 33.19 11.80
C LEU A 356 8.87 34.57 11.44
N SER A 357 7.74 34.99 12.03
CA SER A 357 7.23 36.37 11.91
C SER A 357 8.24 37.43 12.39
N TYR A 358 9.24 37.03 13.19
CA TYR A 358 10.40 37.85 13.51
C TYR A 358 11.06 38.48 12.27
N PHE A 359 11.11 37.76 11.14
CA PHE A 359 11.69 38.25 9.89
C PHE A 359 10.86 39.35 9.21
N ASP A 360 9.63 39.62 9.66
CA ASP A 360 8.83 40.77 9.21
C ASP A 360 9.06 42.03 10.05
N SER A 361 9.74 41.88 11.19
CA SER A 361 10.08 43.02 12.05
C SER A 361 11.30 43.75 11.52
N SER A 362 11.43 45.04 11.88
CA SER A 362 12.64 45.81 11.58
C SER A 362 13.89 45.11 12.09
N SER A 363 13.82 44.49 13.28
CA SER A 363 14.94 43.74 13.88
C SER A 363 15.37 42.52 13.06
N GLY A 364 14.45 41.86 12.36
CA GLY A 364 14.75 40.70 11.51
C GLY A 364 15.21 41.08 10.09
N ILE A 365 14.71 42.19 9.56
CA ILE A 365 15.04 42.67 8.20
C ILE A 365 16.40 43.39 8.18
N ILE A 366 16.74 44.16 9.22
CA ILE A 366 18.00 44.95 9.27
C ILE A 366 19.26 44.08 9.01
N PRO A 367 19.42 42.89 9.61
CA PRO A 367 20.54 42.00 9.31
C PRO A 367 20.66 41.62 7.84
N ILE A 368 19.53 41.43 7.14
CA ILE A 368 19.48 41.12 5.70
C ILE A 368 19.93 42.32 4.89
N ILE A 369 19.38 43.51 5.18
CA ILE A 369 19.75 44.76 4.49
C ILE A 369 21.24 45.06 4.65
N ASN A 370 21.80 44.84 5.85
CA ASN A 370 23.21 45.06 6.12
C ASN A 370 24.16 44.17 5.31
N LYS A 371 23.66 43.10 4.68
CA LYS A 371 24.44 42.27 3.77
C LYS A 371 24.52 42.87 2.36
N LEU A 372 23.55 43.69 1.95
CA LEU A 372 23.48 44.31 0.61
C LEU A 372 24.52 45.44 0.45
N PRO A 373 25.06 45.65 -0.78
CA PRO A 373 25.89 46.81 -1.06
C PRO A 373 25.06 48.10 -0.94
N ARG A 374 25.66 49.18 -0.42
CA ARG A 374 24.98 50.48 -0.14
C ARG A 374 24.55 51.25 -1.39
N ASN A 375 24.88 50.73 -2.56
CA ASN A 375 24.79 51.38 -3.86
C ASN A 375 23.90 50.60 -4.85
N LEU A 376 22.97 49.79 -4.31
CA LEU A 376 21.83 49.24 -5.04
C LEU A 376 20.71 50.27 -5.23
#